data_AF-A0A2E5TXV7-F1
#
_entry.id   AF-A0A2E5TXV7-F1
#
_cell.length_a   1.000
_cell.length_b   1.000
_cell.length_c   1.000
_cell.angle_alpha   90.00
_cell.angle_beta   90.00
_cell.angle_gamma   90.00
#
_symmetry.space_group_name_H-M   'P 1'
#
loop_
_entity.id
_entity.type
_entity.pdbx_description
1 polymer ?
#
loop_
_entity_poly.entity_id
_entity_poly.type
_entity_poly.pdbx_seq_one_letter_code
_entity_poly.pdbx_strand_id
1 'polypeptide(L)'
;MNKTKSTFEFLECSYSGETFPIDKPQRLNPKNGKPLLARYNLDKAKQTFNKDSLKQRRRDMWKFEELLPVFYYENIASLGEGDTPLFNLKNLEQYIGIDELFIKDESNNPTGSFKARGLSTAISKVKEYGIKGVVMPSAGNAAGAMSAYAAKSNLEAKVFMPKDAPIANKIECRAFGADLNLVDGFISDAGIESAKAADKYNLFDISTLKEPYRVEGKKTMGFEIIEQLNWKVPDVIVYPTGGGTGIVGIWKALEELETMGLIDDKKPRMVCVQAEGCAPLVDSFEKGERFATPIKNPSTIAAGMRVPMAVGDFIIFDILRESNGTALRISDKEMIEGVKLFSKKEGIFCAPEGGAVLSATIKLKDKGFINSSDKVVILNTGSAYKYLDSLQDYNWDD
;
A
#
# COMPACT_ATOMS: atom_id res chain seq x y z
N MET A 1 8.51 22.24 20.94
CA MET A 1 8.10 21.20 19.98
C MET A 1 6.59 21.12 20.02
N ASN A 2 5.92 21.38 18.89
CA ASN A 2 4.45 21.31 18.84
C ASN A 2 4.04 19.84 18.70
N LYS A 3 3.21 19.35 19.62
CA LYS A 3 2.76 17.96 19.62
C LYS A 3 1.62 17.76 18.63
N THR A 4 1.66 16.64 17.91
CA THR A 4 0.50 16.14 17.16
C THR A 4 -0.56 15.60 18.14
N LYS A 5 -1.71 15.18 17.61
CA LYS A 5 -2.74 14.48 18.40
C LYS A 5 -2.57 12.96 18.44
N SER A 6 -1.41 12.44 18.02
CA SER A 6 -1.17 10.99 17.99
C SER A 6 -1.51 10.32 19.31
N THR A 7 -2.26 9.22 19.23
CA THR A 7 -2.60 8.36 20.37
C THR A 7 -1.88 7.02 20.31
N PHE A 8 -0.77 6.94 19.56
CA PHE A 8 0.06 5.75 19.44
C PHE A 8 0.58 5.31 20.82
N GLU A 9 0.33 4.06 21.19
CA GLU A 9 0.50 3.59 22.58
C GLU A 9 1.51 2.46 22.67
N PHE A 10 1.35 1.42 21.85
CA PHE A 10 2.25 0.27 21.82
C PHE A 10 2.28 -0.37 20.44
N LEU A 11 3.24 -1.27 20.25
CA LEU A 11 3.32 -2.15 19.09
C LEU A 11 2.89 -3.56 19.49
N GLU A 12 2.19 -4.25 18.60
CA GLU A 12 1.70 -5.61 18.85
C GLU A 12 2.13 -6.54 17.74
N CYS A 13 2.66 -7.70 18.09
CA CYS A 13 2.96 -8.75 17.12
C CYS A 13 1.66 -9.33 16.56
N SER A 14 1.45 -9.14 15.26
CA SER A 14 0.27 -9.63 14.52
C SER A 14 0.04 -11.14 14.59
N TYR A 15 1.05 -11.92 14.98
CA TYR A 15 0.94 -13.38 15.09
C TYR A 15 0.79 -13.87 16.53
N SER A 16 1.55 -13.32 17.49
CA SER A 16 1.60 -13.83 18.86
C SER A 16 0.85 -12.97 19.89
N GLY A 17 0.41 -11.76 19.53
CA GLY A 17 -0.19 -10.79 20.46
C GLY A 17 0.80 -10.17 21.45
N GLU A 18 2.08 -10.52 21.38
CA GLU A 18 3.12 -9.94 22.24
C GLU A 18 3.25 -8.43 21.99
N THR A 19 3.31 -7.65 23.06
CA THR A 19 3.39 -6.19 22.99
C THR A 19 4.83 -5.69 23.15
N PHE A 20 5.11 -4.57 22.49
CA PHE A 20 6.43 -3.96 22.42
C PHE A 20 6.33 -2.45 22.68
N PRO A 21 7.32 -1.87 23.37
CA PRO A 21 7.33 -0.44 23.66
C PRO A 21 7.74 0.36 22.42
N ILE A 22 7.35 1.63 22.42
CA ILE A 22 7.49 2.56 21.28
C ILE A 22 8.60 3.60 21.50
N ASP A 23 9.30 3.53 22.63
CA ASP A 23 10.40 4.41 23.04
C ASP A 23 11.65 4.22 22.17
N LYS A 24 11.78 3.06 21.53
CA LYS A 24 12.87 2.71 20.62
C LYS A 24 12.35 2.24 19.25
N PRO A 25 13.17 2.36 18.19
CA PRO A 25 12.84 1.81 16.89
C PRO A 25 12.61 0.30 16.98
N GLN A 26 11.53 -0.17 16.35
CA GLN A 26 11.19 -1.58 16.29
C GLN A 26 11.05 -2.03 14.83
N ARG A 27 11.34 -3.31 14.59
CA ARG A 27 11.23 -3.96 13.28
C ARG A 27 10.20 -5.09 13.34
N LEU A 28 10.65 -6.33 13.18
CA LEU A 28 9.85 -7.54 13.37
C LEU A 28 9.91 -8.00 14.83
N ASN A 29 8.97 -8.84 15.24
CA ASN A 29 9.10 -9.54 16.51
C ASN A 29 10.39 -10.39 16.49
N PRO A 30 11.33 -10.19 17.42
CA PRO A 30 12.64 -10.86 17.40
C PRO A 30 12.56 -12.37 17.65
N LYS A 31 11.47 -12.88 18.25
CA LYS A 31 11.29 -14.31 18.57
C LYS A 31 10.78 -15.13 17.38
N ASN A 32 9.91 -14.54 16.55
CA ASN A 32 9.22 -15.28 15.48
C ASN A 32 9.33 -14.64 14.08
N GLY A 33 9.96 -13.46 13.97
CA GLY A 33 10.14 -12.76 12.71
C GLY A 33 8.84 -12.24 12.07
N LYS A 34 7.75 -12.11 12.84
CA LYS A 34 6.45 -11.67 12.31
C LYS A 34 6.23 -10.16 12.48
N PRO A 35 5.38 -9.54 11.63
CA PRO A 35 5.17 -8.09 11.65
C PRO A 35 4.61 -7.58 12.97
N LEU A 36 5.10 -6.41 13.39
CA LEU A 36 4.48 -5.62 14.44
C LEU A 36 3.48 -4.63 13.81
N LEU A 37 2.36 -4.39 14.48
CA LEU A 37 1.34 -3.42 14.09
C LEU A 37 1.23 -2.33 15.16
N ALA A 38 1.04 -1.08 14.76
CA ALA A 38 0.83 0.01 15.70
C ALA A 38 -0.58 -0.05 16.31
N ARG A 39 -0.65 0.09 17.64
CA ARG A 39 -1.91 0.16 18.39
C ARG A 39 -2.04 1.55 19.02
N TYR A 40 -3.27 2.04 19.02
CA TYR A 40 -3.61 3.40 19.40
C TYR A 40 -4.65 3.37 20.51
N ASN A 41 -4.61 4.36 21.38
CA ASN A 41 -5.69 4.60 22.32
C ASN A 41 -6.89 5.21 21.56
N LEU A 42 -7.83 4.35 21.15
CA LEU A 42 -8.97 4.72 20.31
C LEU A 42 -10.02 5.55 21.07
N ASP A 43 -10.15 5.33 22.39
CA ASP A 43 -11.01 6.15 23.26
C ASP A 43 -10.53 7.60 23.35
N LYS A 44 -9.20 7.81 23.32
CA LYS A 44 -8.62 9.14 23.21
C LYS A 44 -8.73 9.70 21.79
N ALA A 45 -8.52 8.88 20.76
CA ALA A 45 -8.57 9.32 19.37
C ALA A 45 -9.95 9.87 19.00
N LYS A 46 -11.03 9.17 19.36
CA LYS A 46 -12.42 9.57 19.03
C LYS A 46 -12.86 10.90 19.64
N GLN A 47 -12.15 11.42 20.64
CA GLN A 47 -12.45 12.73 21.23
C GLN A 47 -12.22 13.87 20.24
N THR A 48 -11.26 13.73 19.32
CA THR A 48 -10.94 14.77 18.32
C THR A 48 -11.07 14.28 16.89
N PHE A 49 -10.94 12.99 16.62
CA PHE A 49 -11.18 12.38 15.31
C PHE A 49 -12.69 12.17 15.11
N ASN A 50 -13.35 13.08 14.40
CA ASN A 50 -14.78 12.98 14.10
C ASN A 50 -15.13 13.62 12.75
N LYS A 51 -16.35 13.35 12.27
CA LYS A 51 -16.79 13.72 10.91
C LYS A 51 -16.69 15.21 10.61
N ASP A 52 -16.93 16.07 11.60
CA ASP A 52 -16.91 17.52 11.41
C ASP A 52 -15.51 18.10 11.55
N SER A 53 -14.72 17.58 12.49
CA SER A 53 -13.35 18.05 12.70
C SER A 53 -12.46 17.76 11.49
N LEU A 54 -12.68 16.66 10.77
CA LEU A 54 -11.87 16.29 9.60
C LEU A 54 -12.08 17.24 8.40
N LYS A 55 -13.30 17.76 8.19
CA LYS A 55 -13.64 18.65 7.06
C LYS A 55 -12.81 19.94 7.00
N GLN A 56 -12.35 20.43 8.16
CA GLN A 56 -11.66 21.70 8.30
C GLN A 56 -10.13 21.55 8.40
N ARG A 57 -9.61 20.32 8.36
CA ARG A 57 -8.17 20.04 8.50
C ARG A 57 -7.43 20.24 7.17
N ARG A 58 -6.11 20.09 7.25
CA ARG A 58 -5.20 19.99 6.10
C ARG A 58 -5.69 18.97 5.07
N ARG A 59 -5.35 19.20 3.80
CA ARG A 59 -5.71 18.33 2.66
C ARG A 59 -4.57 17.40 2.28
N ASP A 60 -4.20 16.53 3.21
CA ASP A 60 -3.26 15.44 3.01
C ASP A 60 -3.54 14.35 4.07
N MET A 61 -2.82 13.24 4.01
CA MET A 61 -3.05 12.11 4.90
C MET A 61 -2.83 12.42 6.39
N TRP A 62 -2.08 13.48 6.73
CA TRP A 62 -1.81 13.86 8.11
C TRP A 62 -3.00 14.54 8.77
N LYS A 63 -4.12 14.74 8.06
CA LYS A 63 -5.41 15.09 8.68
C LYS A 63 -5.91 14.04 9.68
N PHE A 64 -5.40 12.80 9.60
CA PHE A 64 -5.71 11.67 10.47
C PHE A 64 -4.69 11.45 11.60
N GLU A 65 -4.02 12.52 12.05
CA GLU A 65 -2.87 12.49 12.97
C GLU A 65 -3.08 11.71 14.28
N GLU A 66 -4.31 11.58 14.79
CA GLU A 66 -4.61 10.77 15.97
C GLU A 66 -4.18 9.31 15.78
N LEU A 67 -4.33 8.79 14.56
CA LEU A 67 -4.11 7.40 14.19
C LEU A 67 -2.84 7.20 13.35
N LEU A 68 -1.87 8.12 13.50
CA LEU A 68 -0.54 8.05 12.91
C LEU A 68 0.54 8.12 14.00
N PRO A 69 1.67 7.39 13.87
CA PRO A 69 2.59 7.10 14.96
C PRO A 69 3.67 8.17 15.22
N VAL A 70 3.41 9.45 14.95
CA VAL A 70 4.38 10.55 15.09
C VAL A 70 3.87 11.57 16.10
N PHE A 71 4.67 11.89 17.13
CA PHE A 71 4.27 12.72 18.26
C PHE A 71 4.55 14.21 18.07
N TYR A 72 5.50 14.58 17.20
CA TYR A 72 5.94 15.96 17.03
C TYR A 72 5.85 16.42 15.57
N TYR A 73 5.21 17.59 15.33
CA TYR A 73 4.96 18.09 13.98
C TYR A 73 6.24 18.35 13.18
N GLU A 74 7.34 18.76 13.83
CA GLU A 74 8.64 18.98 13.19
C GLU A 74 9.25 17.72 12.57
N ASN A 75 8.82 16.53 13.02
CA ASN A 75 9.29 15.26 12.49
C ASN A 75 8.48 14.80 11.28
N ILE A 76 7.35 15.43 10.97
CA ILE A 76 6.52 15.07 9.83
C ILE A 76 7.26 15.40 8.52
N ALA A 77 7.60 14.34 7.79
CA ALA A 77 8.11 14.36 6.44
C ALA A 77 6.95 14.23 5.46
N SER A 78 6.34 15.35 5.07
CA SER A 78 5.24 15.36 4.09
C SER A 78 5.64 16.09 2.80
N LEU A 79 5.13 15.56 1.69
CA LEU A 79 5.18 16.12 0.35
C LEU A 79 3.76 16.39 -0.18
N GLY A 80 2.74 16.36 0.68
CA GLY A 80 1.32 16.53 0.32
C GLY A 80 0.63 15.23 -0.12
N GLU A 81 1.15 14.07 0.25
CA GLU A 81 0.55 12.76 -0.01
C GLU A 81 -0.82 12.58 0.66
N GLY A 82 -1.73 11.91 -0.03
CA GLY A 82 -3.11 11.72 0.43
C GLY A 82 -4.10 12.70 -0.17
N ASP A 83 -5.31 12.70 0.39
CA ASP A 83 -6.49 13.40 -0.14
C ASP A 83 -6.72 13.10 -1.64
N THR A 84 -6.40 11.88 -2.06
CA THR A 84 -6.44 11.49 -3.47
C THR A 84 -7.88 11.33 -3.96
N PRO A 85 -8.16 11.54 -5.25
CA PRO A 85 -9.52 11.42 -5.75
C PRO A 85 -10.14 10.02 -5.58
N LEU A 86 -11.44 9.99 -5.28
CA LEU A 86 -12.30 8.83 -5.44
C LEU A 86 -13.30 9.14 -6.55
N PHE A 87 -13.05 8.64 -7.75
CA PHE A 87 -13.90 8.91 -8.91
C PHE A 87 -14.98 7.85 -9.03
N ASN A 88 -16.22 8.26 -9.29
CA ASN A 88 -17.26 7.36 -9.78
C ASN A 88 -17.01 7.09 -11.28
N LEU A 89 -17.07 5.82 -11.66
CA LEU A 89 -16.77 5.31 -13.00
C LEU A 89 -18.04 5.03 -13.81
N LYS A 90 -18.82 6.07 -14.10
CA LYS A 90 -20.17 5.95 -14.69
C LYS A 90 -20.21 5.18 -16.02
N ASN A 91 -19.20 5.33 -16.87
CA ASN A 91 -19.19 4.64 -18.16
C ASN A 91 -18.87 3.15 -17.98
N LEU A 92 -18.03 2.82 -16.99
CA LEU A 92 -17.74 1.43 -16.60
C LEU A 92 -18.88 0.79 -15.80
N GLU A 93 -19.62 1.54 -14.97
CA GLU A 93 -20.86 1.07 -14.33
C GLU A 93 -21.81 0.49 -15.38
N GLN A 94 -22.09 1.25 -16.44
CA GLN A 94 -22.93 0.82 -17.56
C GLN A 94 -22.33 -0.34 -18.36
N TYR A 95 -21.02 -0.30 -18.61
CA TYR A 95 -20.34 -1.34 -19.40
C TYR A 95 -20.28 -2.69 -18.68
N ILE A 96 -20.07 -2.69 -17.37
CA ILE A 96 -19.88 -3.89 -16.55
C ILE A 96 -21.22 -4.36 -15.95
N GLY A 97 -22.20 -3.47 -15.82
CA GLY A 97 -23.50 -3.76 -15.20
C GLY A 97 -23.42 -3.76 -13.66
N ILE A 98 -22.70 -2.79 -13.09
CA ILE A 98 -22.60 -2.52 -11.64
C ILE A 98 -23.14 -1.11 -11.41
N ASP A 99 -24.00 -0.93 -10.40
CA ASP A 99 -24.72 0.32 -10.16
C ASP A 99 -23.82 1.39 -9.52
N GLU A 100 -22.85 0.99 -8.70
CA GLU A 100 -21.96 1.90 -7.96
C GLU A 100 -20.50 1.40 -8.02
N LEU A 101 -19.71 1.93 -8.96
CA LEU A 101 -18.31 1.55 -9.16
C LEU A 101 -17.40 2.78 -9.02
N PHE A 102 -16.44 2.71 -8.12
CA PHE A 102 -15.51 3.80 -7.82
C PHE A 102 -14.06 3.37 -7.96
N ILE A 103 -13.20 4.28 -8.41
CA ILE A 103 -11.74 4.13 -8.33
C ILE A 103 -11.15 5.07 -7.29
N LYS A 104 -10.39 4.52 -6.35
CA LYS A 104 -9.48 5.31 -5.50
C LYS A 104 -8.15 5.45 -6.24
N ASP A 105 -7.89 6.66 -6.75
CA ASP A 105 -6.76 6.90 -7.65
C ASP A 105 -5.54 7.48 -6.92
N GLU A 106 -4.61 6.60 -6.55
CA GLU A 106 -3.37 6.94 -5.86
C GLU A 106 -2.25 7.43 -6.79
N SER A 107 -2.51 7.57 -8.09
CA SER A 107 -1.54 8.09 -9.07
C SER A 107 -1.12 9.53 -8.80
N ASN A 108 -1.98 10.33 -8.15
CA ASN A 108 -1.79 11.76 -7.87
C ASN A 108 -0.89 12.05 -6.66
N ASN A 109 -0.39 11.02 -5.98
CA ASN A 109 0.57 11.21 -4.90
C ASN A 109 1.88 11.84 -5.42
N PRO A 110 2.68 12.52 -4.56
CA PRO A 110 3.86 13.29 -4.97
C PRO A 110 4.99 12.47 -5.63
N THR A 111 4.93 11.14 -5.56
CA THR A 111 5.91 10.22 -6.18
C THR A 111 5.24 9.28 -7.19
N GLY A 112 4.05 9.66 -7.67
CA GLY A 112 3.26 8.92 -8.66
C GLY A 112 2.69 7.60 -8.16
N SER A 113 2.64 7.36 -6.84
CA SER A 113 2.07 6.13 -6.28
C SER A 113 1.70 6.24 -4.80
N PHE A 114 0.84 5.31 -4.35
CA PHE A 114 0.44 5.16 -2.94
C PHE A 114 1.60 4.90 -1.97
N LYS A 115 2.79 4.54 -2.49
CA LYS A 115 3.98 4.31 -1.64
C LYS A 115 4.35 5.58 -0.87
N ALA A 116 4.00 6.75 -1.40
CA ALA A 116 4.18 8.04 -0.75
C ALA A 116 3.64 8.07 0.67
N ARG A 117 2.40 7.57 0.87
CA ARG A 117 1.75 7.54 2.19
C ARG A 117 2.55 6.76 3.22
N GLY A 118 2.88 5.51 2.90
CA GLY A 118 3.63 4.66 3.81
C GLY A 118 5.03 5.22 4.13
N LEU A 119 5.71 5.77 3.11
CA LEU A 119 7.07 6.29 3.29
C LEU A 119 7.08 7.62 4.04
N SER A 120 6.08 8.48 3.86
CA SER A 120 5.91 9.67 4.68
C SER A 120 5.82 9.31 6.16
N THR A 121 4.94 8.37 6.54
CA THR A 121 4.79 7.99 7.96
C THR A 121 6.06 7.35 8.52
N ALA A 122 6.65 6.40 7.80
CA ALA A 122 7.80 5.67 8.30
C ALA A 122 9.07 6.53 8.38
N ILE A 123 9.33 7.39 7.39
CA ILE A 123 10.45 8.34 7.44
C ILE A 123 10.24 9.37 8.56
N SER A 124 9.01 9.85 8.76
CA SER A 124 8.72 10.76 9.87
C SER A 124 9.02 10.12 11.22
N LYS A 125 8.67 8.84 11.39
CA LYS A 125 8.93 8.11 12.63
C LYS A 125 10.41 7.80 12.82
N VAL A 126 11.11 7.41 11.76
CA VAL A 126 12.57 7.22 11.76
C VAL A 126 13.29 8.52 12.17
N LYS A 127 12.87 9.65 11.61
CA LYS A 127 13.39 10.98 11.98
C LYS A 127 13.12 11.31 13.45
N GLU A 128 11.92 11.01 13.95
CA GLU A 128 11.55 11.21 15.36
C GLU A 128 12.42 10.38 16.33
N TYR A 129 12.86 9.19 15.91
CA TYR A 129 13.83 8.39 16.67
C TYR A 129 15.27 8.91 16.59
N GLY A 130 15.52 10.00 15.85
CA GLY A 130 16.86 10.57 15.67
C GLY A 130 17.78 9.76 14.73
N ILE A 131 17.24 8.76 14.03
CA ILE A 131 17.98 7.96 13.05
C ILE A 131 18.40 8.85 11.88
N LYS A 132 19.61 8.61 11.36
CA LYS A 132 20.24 9.46 10.33
C LYS A 132 20.25 8.86 8.93
N GLY A 133 19.96 7.57 8.79
CA GLY A 133 19.97 6.92 7.50
C GLY A 133 19.05 5.71 7.41
N VAL A 134 18.57 5.46 6.20
CA VAL A 134 17.67 4.36 5.84
C VAL A 134 18.20 3.55 4.68
N VAL A 135 17.78 2.29 4.63
CA VAL A 135 18.14 1.36 3.55
C VAL A 135 16.93 0.55 3.11
N MET A 136 16.85 0.25 1.81
CA MET A 136 15.81 -0.63 1.29
C MET A 136 16.27 -1.40 0.03
N PRO A 137 15.98 -2.72 -0.04
CA PRO A 137 16.00 -3.47 -1.28
C PRO A 137 14.66 -3.30 -2.01
N SER A 138 14.63 -2.55 -3.10
CA SER A 138 13.40 -2.37 -3.87
C SER A 138 13.66 -2.04 -5.33
N ALA A 139 13.03 -2.81 -6.23
CA ALA A 139 13.05 -2.61 -7.67
C ALA A 139 11.84 -1.80 -8.18
N GLY A 140 11.08 -1.12 -7.32
CA GLY A 140 9.80 -0.51 -7.71
C GLY A 140 9.54 0.82 -7.03
N ASN A 141 8.27 1.27 -7.10
CA ASN A 141 7.82 2.58 -6.60
C ASN A 141 8.20 2.93 -5.16
N ALA A 142 8.47 1.93 -4.31
CA ALA A 142 8.90 2.18 -2.95
C ALA A 142 10.29 2.83 -2.91
N ALA A 143 11.22 2.43 -3.79
CA ALA A 143 12.58 2.98 -3.85
C ALA A 143 12.55 4.48 -4.11
N GLY A 144 11.89 4.91 -5.18
CA GLY A 144 11.75 6.33 -5.53
C GLY A 144 11.04 7.13 -4.44
N ALA A 145 9.98 6.57 -3.84
CA ALA A 145 9.30 7.23 -2.73
C ALA A 145 10.22 7.40 -1.51
N MET A 146 10.92 6.34 -1.09
CA MET A 146 11.85 6.40 0.05
C MET A 146 12.94 7.45 -0.20
N SER A 147 13.51 7.50 -1.40
CA SER A 147 14.51 8.50 -1.76
C SER A 147 13.96 9.93 -1.64
N ALA A 148 12.74 10.19 -2.13
CA ALA A 148 12.10 11.50 -2.03
C ALA A 148 11.89 11.97 -0.57
N TYR A 149 11.34 11.08 0.28
CA TYR A 149 11.08 11.43 1.69
C TYR A 149 12.37 11.50 2.52
N ALA A 150 13.39 10.70 2.20
CA ALA A 150 14.70 10.80 2.83
C ALA A 150 15.38 12.14 2.49
N ALA A 151 15.34 12.56 1.23
CA ALA A 151 15.82 13.87 0.79
C ALA A 151 15.10 15.01 1.52
N LYS A 152 13.77 14.96 1.60
CA LYS A 152 12.95 15.95 2.34
C LYS A 152 13.33 16.05 3.82
N SER A 153 13.83 14.96 4.39
CA SER A 153 14.17 14.84 5.81
C SER A 153 15.66 14.95 6.12
N ASN A 154 16.52 15.20 5.12
CA ASN A 154 17.98 15.18 5.24
C ASN A 154 18.51 13.86 5.85
N LEU A 155 17.94 12.72 5.45
CA LEU A 155 18.41 11.39 5.83
C LEU A 155 19.28 10.80 4.73
N GLU A 156 20.33 10.07 5.12
CA GLU A 156 21.03 9.20 4.18
C GLU A 156 20.07 8.12 3.66
N ALA A 157 20.09 7.86 2.35
CA ALA A 157 19.27 6.83 1.73
C ALA A 157 20.13 5.92 0.86
N LYS A 158 20.16 4.63 1.18
CA LYS A 158 20.77 3.60 0.32
C LYS A 158 19.71 2.70 -0.30
N VAL A 159 19.75 2.54 -1.61
CA VAL A 159 18.83 1.69 -2.37
C VAL A 159 19.59 0.57 -3.03
N PHE A 160 19.13 -0.66 -2.87
CA PHE A 160 19.62 -1.82 -3.61
C PHE A 160 18.54 -2.29 -4.57
N MET A 161 18.87 -2.36 -5.86
CA MET A 161 17.93 -2.81 -6.87
C MET A 161 18.60 -3.67 -7.95
N PRO A 162 17.91 -4.67 -8.51
CA PRO A 162 18.35 -5.37 -9.71
C PRO A 162 18.62 -4.44 -10.89
N LYS A 163 19.56 -4.83 -11.76
CA LYS A 163 19.86 -4.11 -13.01
C LYS A 163 18.66 -4.02 -13.97
N ASP A 164 17.71 -4.94 -13.91
CA ASP A 164 16.50 -4.96 -14.75
C ASP A 164 15.34 -4.11 -14.19
N ALA A 165 15.54 -3.38 -13.07
CA ALA A 165 14.48 -2.55 -12.48
C ALA A 165 13.99 -1.45 -13.45
N PRO A 166 12.72 -0.99 -13.34
CA PRO A 166 12.15 0.03 -14.21
C PRO A 166 12.97 1.32 -14.24
N ILE A 167 13.03 1.96 -15.40
CA ILE A 167 13.87 3.14 -15.61
C ILE A 167 13.44 4.31 -14.71
N ALA A 168 12.13 4.50 -14.54
CA ALA A 168 11.57 5.55 -13.70
C ALA A 168 12.11 5.47 -12.26
N ASN A 169 12.14 4.28 -11.66
CA ASN A 169 12.58 4.13 -10.27
C ASN A 169 14.09 4.36 -10.12
N LYS A 170 14.91 3.96 -11.11
CA LYS A 170 16.35 4.27 -11.13
C LYS A 170 16.59 5.78 -11.18
N ILE A 171 15.86 6.49 -12.05
CA ILE A 171 15.97 7.94 -12.21
C ILE A 171 15.54 8.64 -10.93
N GLU A 172 14.38 8.29 -10.36
CA GLU A 172 13.88 8.87 -9.11
C GLU A 172 14.90 8.76 -7.98
N CYS A 173 15.46 7.56 -7.75
CA CYS A 173 16.44 7.35 -6.70
C CYS A 173 17.66 8.28 -6.84
N ARG A 174 18.22 8.39 -8.06
CA ARG A 174 19.36 9.27 -8.33
C ARG A 174 18.98 10.75 -8.22
N ALA A 175 17.84 11.14 -8.76
CA ALA A 175 17.37 12.54 -8.76
C ALA A 175 17.14 13.06 -7.33
N PHE A 176 16.66 12.21 -6.43
CA PHE A 176 16.50 12.55 -5.01
C PHE A 176 17.77 12.34 -4.18
N GLY A 177 18.91 12.02 -4.80
CA GLY A 177 20.21 11.95 -4.12
C GLY A 177 20.42 10.69 -3.28
N ALA A 178 19.66 9.61 -3.50
CA ALA A 178 19.91 8.34 -2.86
C ALA A 178 21.14 7.63 -3.48
N ASP A 179 21.88 6.92 -2.63
CA ASP A 179 22.97 6.03 -3.03
C ASP A 179 22.38 4.76 -3.66
N LEU A 180 22.28 4.79 -5.00
CA LEU A 180 21.69 3.73 -5.79
C LEU A 180 22.72 2.65 -6.17
N ASN A 181 22.56 1.46 -5.60
CA ASN A 181 23.41 0.30 -5.79
C ASN A 181 22.69 -0.72 -6.68
N LEU A 182 23.16 -0.86 -7.92
CA LEU A 182 22.62 -1.84 -8.88
C LEU A 182 23.26 -3.21 -8.66
N VAL A 183 22.44 -4.23 -8.46
CA VAL A 183 22.86 -5.61 -8.23
C VAL A 183 22.65 -6.44 -9.48
N ASP A 184 23.66 -7.23 -9.82
CA ASP A 184 23.56 -8.26 -10.86
C ASP A 184 22.89 -9.50 -10.28
N GLY A 185 21.61 -9.69 -10.55
CA GLY A 185 20.80 -10.73 -9.95
C GLY A 185 19.35 -10.29 -9.71
N PHE A 186 18.66 -11.03 -8.85
CA PHE A 186 17.26 -10.82 -8.52
C PHE A 186 17.07 -9.91 -7.30
N ILE A 187 15.81 -9.58 -7.00
CA ILE A 187 15.45 -8.79 -5.83
C ILE A 187 15.90 -9.43 -4.51
N SER A 188 16.03 -10.77 -4.46
CA SER A 188 16.59 -11.49 -3.33
C SER A 188 18.06 -11.14 -3.08
N ASP A 189 18.86 -11.02 -4.14
CA ASP A 189 20.29 -10.69 -4.06
C ASP A 189 20.47 -9.24 -3.61
N ALA A 190 19.64 -8.33 -4.14
CA ALA A 190 19.55 -6.96 -3.63
C ALA A 190 19.17 -6.91 -2.15
N GLY A 191 18.31 -7.84 -1.68
CA GLY A 191 17.96 -8.02 -0.28
C GLY A 191 19.15 -8.40 0.61
N ILE A 192 20.03 -9.27 0.13
CA ILE A 192 21.25 -9.69 0.85
C ILE A 192 22.22 -8.52 0.97
N GLU A 193 22.50 -7.81 -0.12
CA GLU A 193 23.40 -6.65 -0.09
C GLU A 193 22.85 -5.50 0.75
N SER A 194 21.53 -5.27 0.68
CA SER A 194 20.84 -4.31 1.55
C SER A 194 20.98 -4.63 3.03
N ALA A 195 20.91 -5.91 3.42
CA ALA A 195 21.07 -6.31 4.82
C ALA A 195 22.52 -6.08 5.30
N LYS A 196 23.52 -6.43 4.49
CA LYS A 196 24.93 -6.15 4.79
C LYS A 196 25.19 -4.66 4.97
N ALA A 197 24.59 -3.82 4.12
CA ALA A 197 24.71 -2.37 4.22
C ALA A 197 24.02 -1.81 5.46
N ALA A 198 22.85 -2.36 5.84
CA ALA A 198 22.15 -1.98 7.07
C ALA A 198 23.06 -2.14 8.30
N ASP A 199 23.70 -3.30 8.43
CA ASP A 199 24.57 -3.61 9.57
C ASP A 199 25.87 -2.80 9.52
N LYS A 200 26.51 -2.70 8.35
CA LYS A 200 27.80 -2.00 8.20
C LYS A 200 27.71 -0.50 8.46
N TYR A 201 26.62 0.13 8.02
CA TYR A 201 26.45 1.60 8.08
C TYR A 201 25.44 2.04 9.14
N ASN A 202 24.94 1.11 9.97
CA ASN A 202 23.92 1.38 10.99
C ASN A 202 22.67 2.09 10.40
N LEU A 203 22.20 1.60 9.26
CA LEU A 203 21.03 2.14 8.56
C LEU A 203 19.76 1.41 8.98
N PHE A 204 18.66 2.14 9.10
CA PHE A 204 17.37 1.55 9.44
C PHE A 204 16.71 0.93 8.20
N ASP A 205 16.49 -0.38 8.22
CA ASP A 205 15.82 -1.11 7.16
C ASP A 205 14.30 -0.83 7.16
N ILE A 206 13.84 -0.14 6.11
CA ILE A 206 12.44 0.28 5.91
C ILE A 206 11.70 -0.59 4.87
N SER A 207 12.21 -1.81 4.65
CA SER A 207 11.59 -2.82 3.78
C SER A 207 10.13 -3.11 4.16
N THR A 208 9.36 -3.54 3.16
CA THR A 208 7.91 -3.80 3.30
C THR A 208 7.63 -4.80 4.43
N LEU A 209 6.80 -4.40 5.41
CA LEU A 209 6.41 -5.17 6.60
C LEU A 209 7.55 -5.59 7.53
N LYS A 210 8.79 -5.10 7.33
CA LYS A 210 9.89 -5.29 8.28
C LYS A 210 9.93 -4.22 9.37
N GLU A 211 9.09 -3.19 9.24
CA GLU A 211 8.83 -2.15 10.22
C GLU A 211 7.32 -1.88 10.27
N PRO A 212 6.80 -1.35 11.39
CA PRO A 212 5.35 -1.23 11.61
C PRO A 212 4.71 0.00 10.97
N TYR A 213 5.47 1.03 10.57
CA TYR A 213 4.97 2.37 10.33
C TYR A 213 4.47 2.60 8.89
N ARG A 214 4.96 1.86 7.88
CA ARG A 214 4.44 2.01 6.50
C ARG A 214 3.00 1.57 6.34
N VAL A 215 2.54 0.62 7.16
CA VAL A 215 1.13 0.19 7.18
C VAL A 215 0.25 1.36 7.63
N GLU A 216 0.70 2.12 8.63
CA GLU A 216 -0.06 3.25 9.19
C GLU A 216 -0.28 4.38 8.19
N GLY A 217 0.72 4.70 7.36
CA GLY A 217 0.52 5.64 6.25
C GLY A 217 -0.49 5.11 5.23
N LYS A 218 -0.42 3.82 4.86
CA LYS A 218 -1.33 3.21 3.89
C LYS A 218 -2.76 3.06 4.40
N LYS A 219 -2.93 2.88 5.71
CA LYS A 219 -4.23 2.85 6.40
C LYS A 219 -5.08 4.08 6.10
N THR A 220 -4.45 5.24 5.87
CA THR A 220 -5.16 6.47 5.51
C THR A 220 -5.97 6.37 4.21
N MET A 221 -5.63 5.45 3.30
CA MET A 221 -6.49 5.16 2.14
C MET A 221 -7.88 4.69 2.58
N GLY A 222 -7.97 3.84 3.60
CA GLY A 222 -9.25 3.37 4.14
C GLY A 222 -10.05 4.48 4.80
N PHE A 223 -9.40 5.38 5.55
CA PHE A 223 -10.06 6.56 6.12
C PHE A 223 -10.63 7.47 5.03
N GLU A 224 -9.86 7.75 3.98
CA GLU A 224 -10.31 8.59 2.88
C GLU A 224 -11.45 7.93 2.10
N ILE A 225 -11.38 6.62 1.81
CA ILE A 225 -12.47 5.91 1.13
C ILE A 225 -13.78 6.08 1.90
N ILE A 226 -13.77 5.86 3.22
CA ILE A 226 -14.97 6.00 4.05
C ILE A 226 -15.44 7.44 4.12
N GLU A 227 -14.54 8.40 4.36
CA GLU A 227 -14.88 9.82 4.40
C GLU A 227 -15.50 10.31 3.08
N GLN A 228 -14.89 9.95 1.95
CA GLN A 228 -15.32 10.35 0.60
C GLN A 228 -16.62 9.65 0.16
N LEU A 229 -16.92 8.47 0.72
CA LEU A 229 -18.21 7.79 0.58
C LEU A 229 -19.25 8.26 1.61
N ASN A 230 -19.05 9.44 2.21
CA ASN A 230 -19.95 10.01 3.23
C ASN A 230 -20.18 9.06 4.42
N TRP A 231 -19.11 8.43 4.89
CA TRP A 231 -19.10 7.50 6.02
C TRP A 231 -19.90 6.23 5.80
N LYS A 232 -20.10 5.84 4.54
CA LYS A 232 -20.71 4.55 4.16
C LYS A 232 -19.63 3.56 3.77
N VAL A 233 -19.70 2.37 4.35
CA VAL A 233 -18.79 1.26 4.01
C VAL A 233 -19.20 0.67 2.66
N PRO A 234 -18.28 0.50 1.69
CA PRO A 234 -18.59 -0.19 0.43
C PRO A 234 -18.88 -1.68 0.66
N ASP A 235 -19.49 -2.35 -0.32
CA ASP A 235 -19.77 -3.78 -0.26
C ASP A 235 -18.54 -4.62 -0.63
N VAL A 236 -17.70 -4.10 -1.54
CA VAL A 236 -16.50 -4.79 -2.04
C VAL A 236 -15.35 -3.80 -2.21
N ILE A 237 -14.15 -4.20 -1.80
CA ILE A 237 -12.90 -3.49 -2.10
C ILE A 237 -11.97 -4.41 -2.89
N VAL A 238 -11.59 -3.99 -4.10
CA VAL A 238 -10.67 -4.72 -4.98
C VAL A 238 -9.29 -4.06 -4.99
N TYR A 239 -8.29 -4.80 -4.51
CA TYR A 239 -6.96 -4.26 -4.24
C TYR A 239 -5.86 -5.06 -4.97
N PRO A 240 -4.93 -4.40 -5.70
CA PRO A 240 -3.80 -5.08 -6.31
C PRO A 240 -2.70 -5.34 -5.27
N THR A 241 -2.31 -6.61 -5.13
CA THR A 241 -1.49 -7.09 -4.03
C THR A 241 -0.12 -7.62 -4.49
N GLY A 242 0.92 -6.85 -4.18
CA GLY A 242 2.28 -7.37 -4.03
C GLY A 242 2.50 -7.84 -2.59
N GLY A 243 3.17 -7.01 -1.77
CA GLY A 243 3.47 -7.33 -0.37
C GLY A 243 2.36 -7.08 0.67
N GLY A 244 1.09 -6.91 0.26
CA GLY A 244 -0.05 -6.89 1.19
C GLY A 244 -0.27 -5.67 2.10
N THR A 245 0.73 -4.81 2.30
CA THR A 245 0.61 -3.66 3.23
C THR A 245 -0.60 -2.74 3.03
N GLY A 246 -1.10 -2.56 1.80
CA GLY A 246 -2.23 -1.67 1.54
C GLY A 246 -3.56 -2.30 1.97
N ILE A 247 -3.82 -3.55 1.60
CA ILE A 247 -5.01 -4.29 2.05
C ILE A 247 -5.04 -4.43 3.58
N VAL A 248 -3.90 -4.71 4.22
CA VAL A 248 -3.76 -4.72 5.69
C VAL A 248 -4.07 -3.35 6.28
N GLY A 249 -3.55 -2.27 5.68
CA GLY A 249 -3.83 -0.91 6.12
C GLY A 249 -5.31 -0.55 6.01
N ILE A 250 -5.95 -0.84 4.86
CA ILE A 250 -7.36 -0.53 4.65
C ILE A 250 -8.23 -1.29 5.66
N TRP A 251 -7.98 -2.58 5.86
CA TRP A 251 -8.71 -3.37 6.85
C TRP A 251 -8.60 -2.79 8.26
N LYS A 252 -7.36 -2.49 8.68
CA LYS A 252 -7.08 -1.85 9.97
C LYS A 252 -7.81 -0.50 10.13
N ALA A 253 -7.93 0.29 9.05
CA ALA A 253 -8.68 1.53 9.08
C ALA A 253 -10.15 1.29 9.44
N LEU A 254 -10.76 0.28 8.81
CA LEU A 254 -12.16 -0.07 9.03
C LEU A 254 -12.39 -0.59 10.45
N GLU A 255 -11.51 -1.42 10.98
CA GLU A 255 -11.56 -1.88 12.38
C GLU A 255 -11.47 -0.70 13.37
N GLU A 256 -10.55 0.24 13.15
CA GLU A 256 -10.37 1.40 14.03
C GLU A 256 -11.58 2.34 13.96
N LEU A 257 -12.12 2.59 12.76
CA LEU A 257 -13.31 3.43 12.58
C LEU A 257 -14.57 2.81 13.21
N GLU A 258 -14.75 1.50 13.08
CA GLU A 258 -15.84 0.76 13.74
C GLU A 258 -15.70 0.84 15.26
N THR A 259 -14.51 0.55 15.80
CA THR A 259 -14.26 0.60 17.25
C THR A 259 -14.49 1.99 17.84
N MET A 260 -14.20 3.04 17.07
CA MET A 260 -14.51 4.43 17.45
C MET A 260 -15.98 4.83 17.25
N GLY A 261 -16.82 3.96 16.68
CA GLY A 261 -18.24 4.20 16.41
C GLY A 261 -18.52 5.17 15.26
N LEU A 262 -17.60 5.31 14.30
CA LEU A 262 -17.75 6.22 13.16
C LEU A 262 -18.43 5.58 11.94
N ILE A 263 -18.37 4.24 11.88
CA ILE A 263 -19.06 3.37 10.93
C ILE A 263 -19.69 2.22 11.68
N ASP A 264 -20.65 1.56 11.03
CA ASP A 264 -21.30 0.34 11.54
C ASP A 264 -20.36 -0.88 11.45
N ASP A 265 -20.81 -2.01 11.99
CA ASP A 265 -20.10 -3.30 12.00
C ASP A 265 -19.99 -3.97 10.62
N LYS A 266 -20.66 -3.41 9.60
CA LYS A 266 -20.56 -3.89 8.22
C LYS A 266 -19.12 -3.79 7.71
N LYS A 267 -18.57 -4.91 7.24
CA LYS A 267 -17.27 -4.99 6.56
C LYS A 267 -17.42 -5.25 5.06
N PRO A 268 -16.58 -4.63 4.21
CA PRO A 268 -16.55 -4.95 2.78
C PRO A 268 -15.93 -6.33 2.57
N ARG A 269 -16.39 -7.04 1.55
CA ARG A 269 -15.67 -8.21 1.02
C ARG A 269 -14.37 -7.74 0.40
N MET A 270 -13.24 -8.24 0.91
CA MET A 270 -11.92 -7.83 0.43
C MET A 270 -11.46 -8.74 -0.69
N VAL A 271 -10.95 -8.15 -1.78
CA VAL A 271 -10.43 -8.91 -2.93
C VAL A 271 -8.94 -8.64 -3.10
N CYS A 272 -8.17 -9.71 -3.06
CA CYS A 272 -6.73 -9.71 -3.33
C CYS A 272 -6.45 -10.07 -4.79
N VAL A 273 -5.93 -9.14 -5.58
CA VAL A 273 -5.57 -9.38 -6.98
C VAL A 273 -4.06 -9.53 -7.10
N GLN A 274 -3.57 -10.61 -7.70
CA GLN A 274 -2.14 -10.79 -8.01
C GLN A 274 -1.88 -10.97 -9.51
N ALA A 275 -0.65 -10.71 -9.94
CA ALA A 275 -0.23 -11.00 -11.30
C ALA A 275 -0.06 -12.52 -11.48
N GLU A 276 -0.50 -13.08 -12.60
CA GLU A 276 -0.41 -14.53 -12.85
C GLU A 276 1.02 -15.07 -12.72
N GLY A 277 2.02 -14.36 -13.25
CA GLY A 277 3.42 -14.75 -13.10
C GLY A 277 4.05 -14.49 -11.73
N CYS A 278 3.27 -14.01 -10.74
CA CYS A 278 3.70 -13.80 -9.36
C CYS A 278 2.51 -13.81 -8.39
N ALA A 279 1.84 -14.96 -8.26
CA ALA A 279 0.60 -15.13 -7.46
C ALA A 279 0.71 -16.03 -6.20
N PRO A 280 1.75 -15.91 -5.34
CA PRO A 280 1.94 -16.84 -4.22
C PRO A 280 0.80 -16.80 -3.18
N LEU A 281 0.16 -15.66 -2.98
CA LEU A 281 -0.98 -15.54 -2.07
C LEU A 281 -2.22 -16.22 -2.64
N VAL A 282 -2.46 -16.08 -3.94
CA VAL A 282 -3.61 -16.73 -4.59
C VAL A 282 -3.45 -18.25 -4.51
N ASP A 283 -2.30 -18.78 -4.91
CA ASP A 283 -2.02 -20.22 -4.91
C ASP A 283 -2.18 -20.86 -3.53
N SER A 284 -1.68 -20.19 -2.48
CA SER A 284 -1.76 -20.69 -1.10
C SER A 284 -3.15 -20.47 -0.48
N PHE A 285 -3.84 -19.39 -0.82
CA PHE A 285 -5.21 -19.15 -0.35
C PHE A 285 -6.20 -20.20 -0.89
N GLU A 286 -6.10 -20.53 -2.19
CA GLU A 286 -6.93 -21.58 -2.81
C GLU A 286 -6.72 -22.96 -2.18
N LYS A 287 -5.51 -23.24 -1.69
CA LYS A 287 -5.16 -24.48 -0.97
C LYS A 287 -5.54 -24.45 0.51
N GLY A 288 -6.07 -23.34 1.03
CA GLY A 288 -6.38 -23.18 2.45
C GLY A 288 -5.16 -23.11 3.36
N GLU A 289 -3.99 -22.74 2.83
CA GLU A 289 -2.75 -22.69 3.59
C GLU A 289 -2.75 -21.50 4.59
N ARG A 290 -1.92 -21.60 5.64
CA ARG A 290 -1.72 -20.52 6.61
C ARG A 290 -0.67 -19.51 6.15
N PHE A 291 0.29 -19.95 5.37
CA PHE A 291 1.42 -19.16 4.87
C PHE A 291 1.62 -19.43 3.38
N ALA A 292 2.08 -18.41 2.67
CA ALA A 292 2.30 -18.46 1.24
C ALA A 292 3.61 -19.18 0.91
N THR A 293 3.57 -20.04 -0.10
CA THR A 293 4.80 -20.64 -0.63
C THR A 293 5.46 -19.66 -1.61
N PRO A 294 6.76 -19.35 -1.47
CA PRO A 294 7.43 -18.42 -2.36
C PRO A 294 7.51 -18.91 -3.80
N ILE A 295 7.30 -18.00 -4.76
CA ILE A 295 7.48 -18.29 -6.18
C ILE A 295 8.93 -18.07 -6.61
N LYS A 296 9.43 -18.97 -7.45
CA LYS A 296 10.73 -18.83 -8.13
C LYS A 296 10.56 -18.04 -9.42
N ASN A 297 11.49 -17.14 -9.70
CA ASN A 297 11.54 -16.33 -10.94
C ASN A 297 10.23 -15.58 -11.24
N PRO A 298 9.72 -14.74 -10.31
CA PRO A 298 8.48 -14.01 -10.53
C PRO A 298 8.59 -13.06 -11.72
N SER A 299 7.56 -13.02 -12.57
CA SER A 299 7.53 -12.17 -13.77
C SER A 299 6.18 -11.47 -13.91
N THR A 300 6.19 -10.18 -14.22
CA THR A 300 5.03 -9.38 -14.59
C THR A 300 5.49 -7.96 -14.96
N ILE A 301 4.76 -7.29 -15.85
CA ILE A 301 4.91 -5.85 -16.12
C ILE A 301 4.57 -4.97 -14.91
N ALA A 302 3.73 -5.47 -14.00
CA ALA A 302 3.30 -4.74 -12.80
C ALA A 302 4.36 -4.87 -11.70
N ALA A 303 5.42 -4.07 -11.76
CA ALA A 303 6.54 -4.12 -10.81
C ALA A 303 6.10 -4.01 -9.33
N GLY A 304 4.99 -3.32 -9.03
CA GLY A 304 4.44 -3.24 -7.68
C GLY A 304 3.80 -4.54 -7.15
N MET A 305 3.44 -5.45 -8.06
CA MET A 305 2.85 -6.77 -7.79
C MET A 305 3.86 -7.92 -7.89
N ARG A 306 5.06 -7.69 -8.42
CA ARG A 306 6.18 -8.65 -8.52
C ARG A 306 6.86 -8.92 -7.16
N VAL A 307 6.09 -9.44 -6.19
CA VAL A 307 6.56 -9.75 -4.83
C VAL A 307 6.40 -11.24 -4.54
N PRO A 308 7.50 -12.04 -4.57
CA PRO A 308 7.42 -13.50 -4.49
C PRO A 308 7.11 -14.03 -3.09
N MET A 309 7.25 -13.22 -2.04
CA MET A 309 6.96 -13.58 -0.66
C MET A 309 6.58 -12.32 0.14
N ALA A 310 5.51 -12.41 0.94
CA ALA A 310 5.10 -11.35 1.85
C ALA A 310 5.26 -11.80 3.31
N VAL A 311 5.91 -10.98 4.15
CA VAL A 311 6.16 -11.32 5.57
C VAL A 311 4.86 -11.45 6.39
N GLY A 312 3.82 -10.72 6.00
CA GLY A 312 2.49 -10.74 6.63
C GLY A 312 1.41 -11.37 5.76
N ASP A 313 1.75 -12.36 4.94
CA ASP A 313 0.83 -13.17 4.14
C ASP A 313 -0.37 -13.70 4.94
N PHE A 314 -0.13 -14.22 6.14
CA PHE A 314 -1.12 -14.79 7.03
C PHE A 314 -2.18 -13.76 7.46
N ILE A 315 -1.79 -12.49 7.64
CA ILE A 315 -2.70 -11.38 7.95
C ILE A 315 -3.67 -11.17 6.77
N ILE A 316 -3.17 -11.23 5.54
CA ILE A 316 -4.00 -11.09 4.34
C ILE A 316 -5.00 -12.24 4.26
N PHE A 317 -4.58 -13.48 4.56
CA PHE A 317 -5.50 -14.62 4.57
C PHE A 317 -6.58 -14.50 5.65
N ASP A 318 -6.24 -13.97 6.83
CA ASP A 318 -7.23 -13.70 7.89
C ASP A 318 -8.25 -12.67 7.41
N ILE A 319 -7.79 -11.56 6.83
CA ILE A 319 -8.66 -10.53 6.23
C ILE A 319 -9.59 -11.11 5.17
N LEU A 320 -9.05 -11.93 4.25
CA LEU A 320 -9.87 -12.53 3.19
C LEU A 320 -10.92 -13.48 3.76
N ARG A 321 -10.61 -14.25 4.81
CA ARG A 321 -11.59 -15.16 5.43
C ARG A 321 -12.64 -14.39 6.23
N GLU A 322 -12.21 -13.46 7.07
CA GLU A 322 -13.08 -12.65 7.91
C GLU A 322 -14.04 -11.78 7.09
N SER A 323 -13.56 -11.22 5.99
CA SER A 323 -14.37 -10.41 5.09
C SER A 323 -15.28 -11.21 4.15
N ASN A 324 -15.25 -12.56 4.18
CA ASN A 324 -15.82 -13.41 3.12
C ASN A 324 -15.34 -12.99 1.72
N GLY A 325 -14.08 -12.59 1.65
CA GLY A 325 -13.36 -12.11 0.49
C GLY A 325 -12.81 -13.24 -0.39
N THR A 326 -12.02 -12.86 -1.39
CA THR A 326 -11.40 -13.82 -2.31
C THR A 326 -10.05 -13.34 -2.85
N ALA A 327 -9.31 -14.24 -3.50
CA ALA A 327 -8.08 -13.94 -4.18
C ALA A 327 -8.14 -14.44 -5.63
N LEU A 328 -7.60 -13.67 -6.58
CA LEU A 328 -7.53 -14.07 -7.98
C LEU A 328 -6.30 -13.52 -8.68
N ARG A 329 -5.91 -14.23 -9.74
CA ARG A 329 -4.79 -13.89 -10.60
C ARG A 329 -5.25 -13.25 -11.92
N ILE A 330 -4.46 -12.30 -12.41
CA ILE A 330 -4.70 -11.59 -13.67
C ILE A 330 -3.40 -11.63 -14.48
N SER A 331 -3.51 -12.03 -15.75
CA SER A 331 -2.37 -12.05 -16.67
C SER A 331 -1.95 -10.63 -17.09
N ASP A 332 -0.69 -10.42 -17.46
CA ASP A 332 -0.22 -9.11 -17.95
C ASP A 332 -1.04 -8.61 -19.15
N LYS A 333 -1.46 -9.51 -20.04
CA LYS A 333 -2.35 -9.19 -21.16
C LYS A 333 -3.67 -8.60 -20.66
N GLU A 334 -4.30 -9.25 -19.69
CA GLU A 334 -5.55 -8.76 -19.09
C GLU A 334 -5.36 -7.46 -18.31
N MET A 335 -4.19 -7.23 -17.70
CA MET A 335 -3.87 -5.94 -17.09
C MET A 335 -3.88 -4.83 -18.13
N ILE A 336 -3.23 -5.04 -19.28
CA ILE A 336 -3.19 -4.06 -20.36
C ILE A 336 -4.57 -3.80 -20.94
N GLU A 337 -5.38 -4.84 -21.15
CA GLU A 337 -6.78 -4.66 -21.58
C GLU A 337 -7.58 -3.84 -20.56
N GLY A 338 -7.34 -4.04 -19.26
CA GLY A 338 -7.90 -3.19 -18.21
C GLY A 338 -7.45 -1.73 -18.30
N VAL A 339 -6.15 -1.48 -18.56
CA VAL A 339 -5.61 -0.12 -18.76
C VAL A 339 -6.25 0.55 -19.98
N LYS A 340 -6.35 -0.17 -21.11
CA LYS A 340 -7.03 0.32 -22.33
C LYS A 340 -8.49 0.65 -22.06
N LEU A 341 -9.18 -0.22 -21.32
CA LEU A 341 -10.60 -0.04 -21.03
C LEU A 341 -10.83 1.21 -20.16
N PHE A 342 -10.02 1.42 -19.11
CA PHE A 342 -10.04 2.66 -18.34
C PHE A 342 -9.77 3.90 -19.19
N SER A 343 -8.75 3.83 -20.04
CA SER A 343 -8.34 4.95 -20.89
C SER A 343 -9.46 5.35 -21.86
N LYS A 344 -10.08 4.35 -22.53
CA LYS A 344 -11.14 4.58 -23.51
C LYS A 344 -12.49 4.97 -22.90
N LYS A 345 -12.84 4.43 -21.73
CA LYS A 345 -14.17 4.64 -21.13
C LYS A 345 -14.20 5.81 -20.15
N GLU A 346 -13.11 6.08 -19.45
CA GLU A 346 -13.11 7.03 -18.33
C GLU A 346 -12.06 8.13 -18.48
N GLY A 347 -11.18 8.04 -19.49
CA GLY A 347 -10.07 8.98 -19.65
C GLY A 347 -9.00 8.84 -18.54
N ILE A 348 -8.96 7.68 -17.88
CA ILE A 348 -8.00 7.40 -16.79
C ILE A 348 -6.86 6.55 -17.34
N PHE A 349 -5.65 7.10 -17.34
CA PHE A 349 -4.44 6.36 -17.70
C PHE A 349 -3.77 5.77 -16.44
N CYS A 350 -4.28 4.61 -16.01
CA CYS A 350 -3.85 3.95 -14.77
C CYS A 350 -2.61 3.06 -14.98
N ALA A 351 -1.90 2.77 -13.88
CA ALA A 351 -0.81 1.79 -13.91
C ALA A 351 -1.34 0.37 -14.23
N PRO A 352 -0.48 -0.58 -14.64
CA PRO A 352 -0.88 -1.97 -14.84
C PRO A 352 -1.63 -2.58 -13.65
N GLU A 353 -1.29 -2.18 -12.42
CA GLU A 353 -2.00 -2.59 -11.20
C GLU A 353 -3.47 -2.13 -11.18
N GLY A 354 -3.76 -0.94 -11.71
CA GLY A 354 -5.12 -0.44 -11.90
C GLY A 354 -5.88 -1.28 -12.93
N GLY A 355 -5.26 -1.54 -14.08
CA GLY A 355 -5.83 -2.45 -15.09
C GLY A 355 -6.12 -3.84 -14.54
N ALA A 356 -5.24 -4.38 -13.69
CA ALA A 356 -5.42 -5.67 -13.03
C ALA A 356 -6.70 -5.73 -12.19
N VAL A 357 -6.97 -4.71 -11.36
CA VAL A 357 -8.17 -4.70 -10.53
C VAL A 357 -9.45 -4.49 -11.32
N LEU A 358 -9.42 -3.75 -12.43
CA LEU A 358 -10.59 -3.64 -13.30
C LEU A 358 -10.92 -4.99 -13.96
N SER A 359 -9.92 -5.67 -14.51
CA SER A 359 -10.09 -7.00 -15.11
C SER A 359 -10.56 -8.03 -14.07
N ALA A 360 -10.07 -7.94 -12.84
CA ALA A 360 -10.55 -8.75 -11.72
C ALA A 360 -12.03 -8.46 -11.38
N THR A 361 -12.43 -7.18 -11.32
CA THR A 361 -13.82 -6.78 -11.07
C THR A 361 -14.78 -7.35 -12.11
N ILE A 362 -14.42 -7.30 -13.40
CA ILE A 362 -15.23 -7.87 -14.48
C ILE A 362 -15.40 -9.38 -14.27
N LYS A 363 -14.30 -10.11 -14.04
CA LYS A 363 -14.37 -11.56 -13.79
C LYS A 363 -15.21 -11.92 -12.57
N LEU A 364 -15.13 -11.11 -11.50
CA LEU A 364 -15.90 -11.34 -10.27
C LEU A 364 -17.38 -11.00 -10.46
N LYS A 365 -17.70 -10.03 -11.31
CA LYS A 365 -19.07 -9.75 -11.74
C LYS A 365 -19.65 -10.92 -12.53
N ASP A 366 -18.92 -11.44 -13.51
CA ASP A 366 -19.36 -12.57 -14.34
C ASP A 366 -19.56 -13.86 -13.52
N LYS A 367 -18.75 -14.05 -12.47
CA LYS A 367 -18.86 -15.19 -11.54
C LYS A 367 -19.95 -15.02 -10.49
N GLY A 368 -20.67 -13.89 -10.46
CA GLY A 368 -21.69 -13.59 -9.47
C GLY A 368 -21.15 -13.32 -8.06
N PHE A 369 -19.83 -13.11 -7.92
CA PHE A 369 -19.27 -12.64 -6.64
C PHE A 369 -19.62 -11.18 -6.42
N ILE A 370 -19.55 -10.34 -7.46
CA ILE A 370 -20.04 -8.95 -7.41
C ILE A 370 -21.46 -8.90 -7.98
N ASN A 371 -22.42 -8.45 -7.19
CA ASN A 371 -23.79 -8.18 -7.60
C ASN A 371 -23.89 -6.82 -8.29
N SER A 372 -24.93 -6.62 -9.11
CA SER A 372 -25.15 -5.33 -9.76
C SER A 372 -25.40 -4.21 -8.75
N SER A 373 -26.06 -4.50 -7.63
CA SER A 373 -26.35 -3.54 -6.57
C SER A 373 -25.20 -3.28 -5.60
N ASP A 374 -24.05 -3.94 -5.76
CA ASP A 374 -22.92 -3.76 -4.84
C ASP A 374 -22.25 -2.40 -5.09
N LYS A 375 -21.91 -1.70 -4.01
CA LYS A 375 -20.96 -0.58 -4.05
C LYS A 375 -19.53 -1.11 -4.04
N VAL A 376 -18.83 -0.94 -5.15
CA VAL A 376 -17.49 -1.48 -5.38
C VAL A 376 -16.46 -0.34 -5.42
N VAL A 377 -15.38 -0.48 -4.66
CA VAL A 377 -14.21 0.41 -4.74
C VAL A 377 -13.01 -0.39 -5.25
N ILE A 378 -12.40 0.06 -6.35
CA ILE A 378 -11.17 -0.50 -6.90
C ILE A 378 -10.01 0.48 -6.69
N LEU A 379 -8.80 -0.03 -6.45
CA LEU A 379 -7.63 0.83 -6.18
C LEU A 379 -6.65 0.86 -7.36
N ASN A 380 -6.47 2.03 -7.96
CA ASN A 380 -5.30 2.28 -8.80
C ASN A 380 -4.16 2.76 -7.90
N THR A 381 -3.07 1.99 -7.82
CA THR A 381 -2.01 2.25 -6.83
C THR A 381 -0.86 3.12 -7.35
N GLY A 382 -0.86 3.47 -8.64
CA GLY A 382 0.20 4.26 -9.24
C GLY A 382 -0.18 4.88 -10.58
N SER A 383 0.66 5.80 -11.04
CA SER A 383 0.53 6.43 -12.35
C SER A 383 1.09 5.54 -13.46
N ALA A 384 0.41 5.48 -14.60
CA ALA A 384 0.92 4.83 -15.81
C ALA A 384 2.28 5.40 -16.26
N TYR A 385 2.56 6.68 -15.97
CA TYR A 385 3.82 7.34 -16.34
C TYR A 385 5.05 6.70 -15.69
N LYS A 386 4.87 5.92 -14.61
CA LYS A 386 5.95 5.15 -13.98
C LYS A 386 6.30 3.86 -14.71
N TYR A 387 5.53 3.49 -15.74
CA TYR A 387 5.60 2.21 -16.44
C TYR A 387 5.75 2.38 -17.96
N LEU A 388 6.05 3.59 -18.47
CA LEU A 388 6.12 3.83 -19.91
C LEU A 388 7.11 2.90 -20.63
N ASP A 389 8.21 2.54 -19.97
CA ASP A 389 9.20 1.58 -20.46
C ASP A 389 8.65 0.17 -20.63
N SER A 390 7.71 -0.25 -19.77
CA SER A 390 7.01 -1.53 -19.91
C SER A 390 5.78 -1.47 -20.84
N LEU A 391 5.15 -0.29 -20.96
CA LEU A 391 3.92 -0.10 -21.73
C LEU A 391 4.19 0.16 -23.23
N GLN A 392 5.37 0.65 -23.59
CA GLN A 392 5.74 0.96 -24.98
C GLN A 392 5.70 -0.25 -25.92
N ASP A 393 5.84 -1.47 -25.39
CA ASP A 393 5.91 -2.71 -26.18
C ASP A 393 4.51 -3.29 -26.52
N TYR A 394 3.44 -2.66 -26.03
CA TYR A 394 2.06 -3.10 -26.29
C TYR A 394 1.39 -2.30 -27.41
N ASN A 395 0.49 -2.93 -28.16
CA ASN A 395 -0.31 -2.25 -29.17
C ASN A 395 -1.40 -1.40 -28.52
N TRP A 396 -1.43 -0.10 -28.84
CA TRP A 396 -2.42 0.88 -28.37
C TRP A 396 -3.36 1.38 -29.48
N ASP A 397 -3.14 0.95 -30.73
CA ASP A 397 -3.85 1.45 -31.92
C ASP A 397 -5.20 0.74 -32.19
N ASP A 398 -5.56 -0.26 -31.38
CA ASP A 398 -6.85 -0.96 -31.44
C ASP A 398 -7.90 -0.25 -30.57
#